data_AF-A0A5A9NDE0-F1
#
_entry.id   AF-A0A5A9NDE0-F1
#
_cell.length_a   1.000
_cell.length_b   1.000
_cell.length_c   1.000
_cell.angle_alpha   90.00
_cell.angle_beta   90.00
_cell.angle_gamma   90.00
#
_symmetry.space_group_name_H-M   'P 1'
#
loop_
_entity.id
_entity.type
_entity.pdbx_description
1 polymer ?
#
loop_
_entity_poly.entity_id
_entity_poly.type
_entity_poly.pdbx_seq_one_letter_code
_entity_poly.pdbx_strand_id
1 'polypeptide(L)'
;MLGLGLMGSLVLAVGLWLRLDPNTVSLLGEGGPETFFIGVYILIAAGGLVMLVGFFGCCGAVKESQCLLGLFFACLLTIFGAEVAAGVFGFLNKDEIIEEVKTYYDNSAKHYNNITIQSYYRTLNCCGSTSVSPSLCQDIASNQTVKCDVAIEEFFNSKLFIVGYVGIGIAGVMIIGMIFSMVLCCAIRNSREVI
;
A
#
# COMPACT_ATOMS: atom_id res chain seq x y z
N MET A 1 -5.24 17.37 5.21
CA MET A 1 -4.73 17.01 3.87
C MET A 1 -3.22 17.11 3.75
N LEU A 2 -2.56 18.14 4.31
CA LEU A 2 -1.08 18.27 4.28
C LEU A 2 -0.35 17.00 4.77
N GLY A 3 -0.88 16.33 5.80
CA GLY A 3 -0.32 15.08 6.31
C GLY A 3 -0.32 13.92 5.29
N LEU A 4 -1.35 13.78 4.44
CA LEU A 4 -1.39 12.72 3.43
C LEU A 4 -0.30 12.93 2.36
N GLY A 5 -0.09 14.18 1.93
CA GLY A 5 0.94 14.50 0.94
C GLY A 5 2.35 14.16 1.44
N LEU A 6 2.65 14.51 2.70
CA LEU A 6 3.95 14.20 3.32
C LEU A 6 4.17 12.69 3.45
N MET A 7 3.15 11.94 3.88
CA MET A 7 3.23 10.48 3.95
C MET A 7 3.41 9.85 2.55
N GLY A 8 2.70 10.36 1.54
CA GLY A 8 2.86 9.93 0.15
C GLY A 8 4.28 10.17 -0.39
N SER A 9 4.86 11.34 -0.11
CA SER A 9 6.25 11.63 -0.49
C SER A 9 7.26 10.71 0.21
N LEU A 10 7.05 10.37 1.49
CA LEU A 10 7.91 9.41 2.19
C LEU A 10 7.84 8.01 1.56
N VAL A 11 6.63 7.51 1.27
CA VAL A 11 6.44 6.20 0.63
C VAL A 11 7.07 6.19 -0.77
N LEU A 12 6.85 7.25 -1.55
CA LEU A 12 7.45 7.39 -2.87
C LEU A 12 8.98 7.40 -2.81
N ALA A 13 9.57 8.12 -1.85
CA ALA A 13 11.01 8.16 -1.63
C ALA A 13 11.58 6.76 -1.29
N VAL A 14 10.89 5.99 -0.44
CA VAL A 14 11.28 4.60 -0.14
C VAL A 14 11.20 3.72 -1.40
N GLY A 15 10.15 3.84 -2.20
CA GLY A 15 10.02 3.08 -3.45
C GLY A 15 11.11 3.41 -4.47
N LEU A 16 11.42 4.70 -4.65
CA LEU A 16 12.52 5.16 -5.49
C LEU A 16 13.88 4.69 -4.96
N TRP A 17 14.09 4.73 -3.64
CA TRP A 17 15.30 4.22 -3.01
C TRP A 17 15.51 2.74 -3.32
N LEU A 18 14.48 1.91 -3.14
CA LEU A 18 14.52 0.48 -3.47
C LEU A 18 14.81 0.20 -4.96
N ARG A 19 14.41 1.12 -5.85
CA ARG A 19 14.63 0.97 -7.29
C ARG A 19 15.97 1.51 -7.78
N LEU A 20 16.55 2.51 -7.12
CA LEU A 20 17.74 3.23 -7.59
C LEU A 20 19.01 2.85 -6.84
N ASP A 21 18.91 2.29 -5.64
CA ASP A 21 20.08 1.94 -4.85
C ASP A 21 20.88 0.83 -5.57
N PRO A 22 22.16 1.07 -5.90
CA PRO A 22 22.94 0.17 -6.72
C PRO A 22 23.20 -1.16 -6.02
N ASN A 23 23.28 -1.20 -4.68
CA ASN A 23 23.42 -2.46 -3.95
C ASN A 23 22.13 -3.28 -4.09
N THR A 24 20.98 -2.62 -4.04
CA THR A 24 19.68 -3.26 -4.21
C THR A 24 19.49 -3.75 -5.65
N VAL A 25 19.82 -2.93 -6.66
CA VAL A 25 19.68 -3.28 -8.08
C VAL A 25 20.71 -4.32 -8.53
N SER A 26 21.96 -4.25 -8.07
CA SER A 26 22.99 -5.24 -8.40
C SER A 26 22.71 -6.58 -7.75
N LEU A 27 22.16 -6.58 -6.52
CA LEU A 27 21.65 -7.80 -5.89
C LEU A 27 20.46 -8.37 -6.67
N LEU A 28 19.60 -7.55 -7.27
CA LEU A 28 18.42 -7.97 -8.04
C LEU A 28 18.67 -8.31 -9.51
N GLY A 29 19.79 -7.85 -10.11
CA GLY A 29 20.05 -7.92 -11.54
C GLY A 29 20.64 -9.24 -12.05
N GLU A 30 21.37 -9.98 -11.20
CA GLU A 30 21.99 -11.28 -11.56
C GLU A 30 21.15 -12.50 -11.15
N GLY A 31 19.83 -12.42 -11.32
CA GLY A 31 18.90 -13.54 -11.04
C GLY A 31 17.77 -13.23 -10.04
N GLY A 32 17.49 -11.95 -9.78
CA GLY A 32 16.38 -11.56 -8.91
C GLY A 32 15.02 -11.86 -9.55
N PRO A 33 14.03 -12.31 -8.77
CA PRO A 33 12.71 -12.63 -9.30
C PRO A 33 11.97 -11.36 -9.74
N GLU A 34 11.43 -11.38 -10.97
CA GLU A 34 10.67 -10.26 -11.54
C GLU A 34 9.48 -9.84 -10.65
N THR A 35 8.98 -10.77 -9.85
CA THR A 35 7.88 -10.54 -8.90
C THR A 35 8.22 -9.49 -7.84
N PHE A 36 9.47 -9.41 -7.34
CA PHE A 36 9.85 -8.38 -6.37
C PHE A 36 9.73 -6.97 -6.94
N PHE A 37 10.15 -6.78 -8.20
CA PHE A 37 10.05 -5.51 -8.89
C PHE A 37 8.60 -5.06 -9.06
N ILE A 38 7.67 -5.99 -9.29
CA ILE A 38 6.23 -5.69 -9.34
C ILE A 38 5.78 -5.00 -8.03
N GLY A 39 6.18 -5.53 -6.87
CA GLY A 39 5.86 -4.92 -5.57
C GLY A 39 6.46 -3.52 -5.39
N VAL A 40 7.70 -3.30 -5.82
CA VAL A 40 8.34 -1.97 -5.78
C VAL A 40 7.61 -0.98 -6.69
N TYR A 41 7.21 -1.39 -7.89
CA TYR A 41 6.42 -0.54 -8.80
C TYR A 41 5.05 -0.20 -8.22
N ILE A 42 4.37 -1.15 -7.57
CA ILE A 42 3.11 -0.90 -6.87
C ILE A 42 3.32 0.16 -5.77
N LEU A 43 4.41 0.06 -5.00
CA LEU A 43 4.72 1.01 -3.92
C LEU A 43 5.02 2.43 -4.46
N ILE A 44 5.77 2.53 -5.57
CA ILE A 44 6.02 3.80 -6.26
C ILE A 44 4.71 4.39 -6.80
N ALA A 45 3.89 3.58 -7.48
CA ALA A 45 2.62 4.04 -8.04
C ALA A 45 1.65 4.50 -6.95
N ALA A 46 1.51 3.75 -5.86
CA ALA A 46 0.68 4.10 -4.72
C ALA A 46 1.17 5.38 -4.03
N GLY A 47 2.48 5.49 -3.76
CA GLY A 47 3.07 6.70 -3.16
C GLY A 47 2.88 7.94 -4.02
N GLY A 48 3.08 7.82 -5.34
CA GLY A 48 2.84 8.89 -6.31
C GLY A 48 1.38 9.32 -6.38
N LEU A 49 0.44 8.36 -6.38
CA LEU A 49 -0.99 8.64 -6.38
C LEU A 49 -1.42 9.40 -5.11
N VAL A 50 -0.97 8.95 -3.93
CA VAL A 50 -1.26 9.60 -2.65
C VAL A 50 -0.66 11.01 -2.59
N MET A 51 0.55 11.20 -3.11
CA MET A 51 1.18 12.52 -3.23
C MET A 51 0.38 13.47 -4.13
N LEU A 52 -0.05 13.01 -5.31
CA LEU A 52 -0.85 13.81 -6.25
C LEU A 52 -2.21 14.20 -5.67
N VAL A 53 -2.93 13.23 -5.08
CA VAL A 53 -4.22 13.48 -4.43
C VAL A 53 -4.07 14.44 -3.25
N GLY A 54 -3.02 14.28 -2.44
CA GLY A 54 -2.70 15.20 -1.35
C GLY A 54 -2.38 16.61 -1.83
N PHE A 55 -1.64 16.74 -2.93
CA PHE A 55 -1.30 18.02 -3.55
C PHE A 55 -2.55 18.72 -4.09
N PHE A 56 -3.39 18.04 -4.85
CA PHE A 56 -4.63 18.63 -5.39
C PHE A 56 -5.61 19.01 -4.28
N GLY A 57 -5.76 18.20 -3.24
CA GLY A 57 -6.59 18.54 -2.09
C GLY A 57 -6.08 19.79 -1.35
N CYS A 58 -4.76 19.87 -1.08
CA CYS A 58 -4.18 21.00 -0.37
C CYS A 58 -4.20 22.29 -1.22
N CYS A 59 -3.72 22.23 -2.47
CA CYS A 59 -3.70 23.38 -3.36
C CYS A 59 -5.11 23.82 -3.77
N GLY A 60 -6.06 22.89 -3.91
CA GLY A 60 -7.45 23.20 -4.23
C GLY A 60 -8.13 24.00 -3.12
N ALA A 61 -7.88 23.62 -1.86
CA ALA A 61 -8.36 24.36 -0.70
C ALA A 61 -7.71 25.75 -0.57
N VAL A 62 -6.39 25.86 -0.74
CA VAL A 62 -5.66 27.14 -0.58
C VAL A 62 -5.94 28.11 -1.72
N LYS A 63 -6.03 27.64 -2.97
CA LYS A 63 -6.25 28.50 -4.14
C LYS A 63 -7.73 28.77 -4.41
N GLU A 64 -8.64 28.23 -3.59
CA GLU A 64 -10.09 28.32 -3.77
C GLU A 64 -10.54 28.04 -5.23
N SER A 65 -9.85 27.11 -5.90
CA SER A 65 -10.04 26.84 -7.32
C SER A 65 -10.98 25.66 -7.51
N GLN A 66 -12.15 25.94 -8.10
CA GLN A 66 -13.18 24.96 -8.44
C GLN A 66 -12.64 23.81 -9.30
N CYS A 67 -11.75 24.11 -10.25
CA CYS A 67 -11.20 23.09 -11.15
C CYS A 67 -10.29 22.10 -10.40
N LEU A 68 -9.43 22.60 -9.50
CA LEU A 68 -8.53 21.75 -8.71
C LEU A 68 -9.30 20.89 -7.70
N LEU A 69 -10.34 21.47 -7.08
CA LEU A 69 -11.20 20.76 -6.14
C LEU A 69 -12.09 19.73 -6.85
N GLY A 70 -12.53 20.03 -8.07
CA GLY A 70 -13.22 19.07 -8.96
C GLY A 70 -12.32 17.90 -9.37
N LEU A 71 -11.06 18.17 -9.73
CA LEU A 71 -10.06 17.12 -10.00
C LEU A 71 -9.82 16.23 -8.77
N PHE A 72 -9.69 16.83 -7.59
CA PHE A 72 -9.58 16.09 -6.33
C PHE A 72 -10.78 15.16 -6.10
N PHE A 73 -12.00 15.67 -6.27
CA PHE A 73 -13.22 14.86 -6.16
C PHE A 73 -13.25 13.71 -7.18
N ALA A 74 -12.92 14.00 -8.45
CA ALA A 74 -12.88 12.98 -9.50
C ALA A 74 -11.87 11.88 -9.19
N CYS A 75 -10.66 12.24 -8.74
CA CYS A 75 -9.65 11.28 -8.31
C CYS A 75 -10.16 10.41 -7.15
N LEU A 76 -10.75 10.99 -6.10
CA LEU A 76 -11.30 10.22 -4.97
C LEU A 76 -12.41 9.26 -5.40
N LEU A 77 -13.28 9.71 -6.31
CA LEU A 77 -14.36 8.87 -6.84
C LEU A 77 -13.80 7.68 -7.63
N THR A 78 -12.79 7.92 -8.47
CA THR A 78 -12.12 6.84 -9.22
C THR A 78 -11.41 5.85 -8.30
N ILE A 79 -10.72 6.33 -7.26
CA ILE A 79 -10.04 5.46 -6.27
C ILE A 79 -11.06 4.64 -5.48
N PHE A 80 -12.15 5.26 -5.02
CA PHE A 80 -13.22 4.55 -4.33
C PHE A 80 -13.85 3.45 -5.19
N GLY A 81 -14.13 3.74 -6.47
CA GLY A 81 -14.61 2.74 -7.42
C GLY A 81 -13.62 1.59 -7.62
N ALA A 82 -12.33 1.90 -7.76
CA ALA A 82 -11.27 0.90 -7.88
C ALA A 82 -11.13 0.05 -6.62
N GLU A 83 -11.26 0.64 -5.43
CA GLU A 83 -11.18 -0.07 -4.15
C GLU A 83 -12.36 -1.04 -3.97
N VAL A 84 -13.58 -0.61 -4.33
CA VAL A 84 -14.76 -1.50 -4.33
C VAL A 84 -14.55 -2.65 -5.34
N ALA A 85 -14.08 -2.34 -6.55
CA ALA A 85 -13.82 -3.36 -7.57
C ALA A 85 -12.75 -4.36 -7.13
N ALA A 86 -11.63 -3.87 -6.58
CA ALA A 86 -10.55 -4.70 -6.06
C ALA A 86 -11.00 -5.53 -4.85
N GLY A 87 -11.81 -4.96 -3.95
CA GLY A 87 -12.38 -5.69 -2.81
C GLY A 87 -13.30 -6.83 -3.24
N VAL A 88 -14.17 -6.60 -4.24
CA VAL A 88 -15.03 -7.66 -4.79
C VAL A 88 -14.20 -8.71 -5.52
N PHE A 89 -13.23 -8.30 -6.36
CA PHE A 89 -12.36 -9.22 -7.07
C PHE A 89 -11.53 -10.10 -6.13
N GLY A 90 -10.93 -9.49 -5.10
CA GLY A 90 -10.14 -10.20 -4.09
C GLY A 90 -10.99 -11.14 -3.23
N PHE A 91 -12.26 -10.83 -3.01
CA PHE A 91 -13.18 -11.73 -2.30
C PHE A 91 -13.56 -12.95 -3.16
N LEU A 92 -13.80 -12.76 -4.46
CA LEU A 92 -14.18 -13.84 -5.37
C LEU A 92 -13.00 -14.77 -5.70
N ASN A 93 -11.80 -14.22 -5.89
CA ASN A 93 -10.60 -14.97 -6.27
C ASN A 93 -9.58 -15.06 -5.13
N LYS A 94 -10.05 -15.19 -3.89
CA LYS A 94 -9.20 -15.20 -2.70
C LYS A 94 -8.05 -16.22 -2.77
N ASP A 95 -8.31 -17.40 -3.33
CA ASP A 95 -7.35 -18.51 -3.34
C ASP A 95 -6.20 -18.21 -4.33
N GLU A 96 -6.50 -17.60 -5.48
CA GLU A 96 -5.51 -17.14 -6.46
C GLU A 96 -4.63 -16.02 -5.91
N ILE A 97 -5.22 -15.04 -5.21
CA ILE A 97 -4.48 -13.96 -4.55
C ILE A 97 -3.53 -14.50 -3.47
N ILE A 98 -3.97 -15.51 -2.70
CA ILE A 98 -3.12 -16.14 -1.69
C ILE A 98 -1.90 -16.81 -2.35
N GLU A 99 -2.09 -17.52 -3.46
CA GLU A 99 -1.01 -18.18 -4.20
C GLU A 99 0.00 -17.18 -4.80
N GLU A 100 -0.49 -16.07 -5.38
CA GLU A 100 0.38 -15.00 -5.88
C GLU A 100 1.20 -14.36 -4.74
N VAL A 101 0.57 -14.06 -3.60
CA VAL A 101 1.28 -13.49 -2.44
C VAL A 101 2.32 -14.45 -1.88
N LYS A 102 2.01 -15.75 -1.83
CA LYS A 102 2.98 -16.80 -1.45
C LYS A 102 4.16 -16.86 -2.41
N THR A 103 3.88 -16.80 -3.71
CA THR A 103 4.91 -16.83 -4.75
C THR A 103 5.78 -15.58 -4.69
N TYR A 104 5.20 -14.41 -4.49
CA TYR A 104 5.92 -13.16 -4.26
C TYR A 104 6.82 -13.25 -3.03
N TYR A 105 6.30 -13.79 -1.92
CA TYR A 105 7.03 -13.95 -0.67
C TYR A 105 8.21 -14.92 -0.81
N ASP A 106 8.00 -16.12 -1.36
CA ASP A 106 9.04 -17.15 -1.50
C ASP A 106 10.19 -16.66 -2.40
N ASN A 107 9.83 -15.99 -3.49
CA ASN A 107 10.78 -15.31 -4.36
C ASN A 107 11.59 -14.24 -3.62
N SER A 108 10.92 -13.41 -2.81
CA SER A 108 11.59 -12.35 -2.03
C SER A 108 12.50 -12.91 -0.94
N ALA A 109 12.09 -13.99 -0.29
CA ALA A 109 12.78 -14.61 0.84
C ALA A 109 14.05 -15.39 0.45
N LYS A 110 14.08 -15.97 -0.76
CA LYS A 110 15.27 -16.67 -1.29
C LYS A 110 16.42 -15.73 -1.62
N HIS A 111 16.12 -14.48 -1.96
CA HIS A 111 17.07 -13.59 -2.61
C HIS A 111 17.59 -12.46 -1.72
N TYR A 112 16.82 -12.04 -0.72
CA TYR A 112 17.23 -11.07 0.29
C TYR A 112 17.47 -11.77 1.63
N ASN A 113 18.35 -11.26 2.50
CA ASN A 113 18.62 -12.00 3.74
C ASN A 113 19.01 -11.18 4.99
N ASN A 114 18.73 -9.87 5.08
CA ASN A 114 19.29 -9.12 6.22
C ASN A 114 18.36 -8.13 6.95
N ILE A 115 17.58 -7.26 6.28
CA ILE A 115 16.82 -6.21 7.00
C ILE A 115 15.36 -6.12 6.56
N THR A 116 15.11 -6.16 5.25
CA THR A 116 13.75 -6.01 4.71
C THR A 116 12.84 -7.20 5.02
N ILE A 117 13.36 -8.44 5.05
CA ILE A 117 12.55 -9.63 5.36
C ILE A 117 12.25 -9.75 6.86
N GLN A 118 13.09 -9.16 7.72
CA GLN A 118 12.86 -9.19 9.17
C GLN A 118 11.54 -8.52 9.57
N SER A 119 11.12 -7.48 8.85
CA SER A 119 9.82 -6.84 9.07
C SER A 119 8.65 -7.74 8.63
N TYR A 120 8.82 -8.53 7.56
CA TYR A 120 7.84 -9.53 7.15
C TYR A 120 7.69 -10.64 8.21
N TYR A 121 8.80 -11.17 8.74
CA TYR A 121 8.77 -12.19 9.79
C TYR A 121 8.03 -11.72 11.05
N ARG A 122 8.29 -10.48 11.48
CA ARG A 122 7.62 -9.90 12.65
C ARG A 122 6.13 -9.61 12.38
N THR A 123 5.77 -9.19 11.17
CA THR A 123 4.37 -8.84 10.82
C THR A 123 3.52 -10.09 10.63
N LEU A 124 4.05 -11.14 10.00
CA LEU A 124 3.37 -12.42 9.77
C LEU A 124 3.57 -13.42 10.91
N ASN A 125 4.38 -13.06 11.91
CA ASN A 125 4.76 -13.90 13.06
C ASN A 125 5.24 -15.30 12.63
N CYS A 126 6.07 -15.35 11.59
CA CYS A 126 6.56 -16.58 10.97
C CYS A 126 8.09 -16.48 10.76
N CYS A 127 8.75 -17.61 10.55
CA CYS A 127 10.18 -17.66 10.20
C CYS A 127 10.36 -18.63 9.02
N GLY A 128 11.15 -18.23 8.02
CA GLY A 128 11.18 -18.82 6.67
C GLY A 128 11.51 -20.32 6.56
N SER A 129 11.31 -20.87 5.36
CA SER A 129 11.50 -22.29 5.06
C SER A 129 12.96 -22.74 5.10
N THR A 130 13.27 -23.69 5.99
CA THR A 130 14.40 -24.66 6.08
C THR A 130 15.87 -24.21 5.90
N SER A 131 16.21 -23.03 5.35
CA SER A 131 17.60 -22.67 5.03
C SER A 131 18.00 -21.21 5.32
N VAL A 132 17.23 -20.52 6.17
CA VAL A 132 17.60 -19.18 6.66
C VAL A 132 18.28 -19.31 8.02
N SER A 133 19.44 -18.65 8.18
CA SER A 133 20.25 -18.76 9.40
C SER A 133 19.44 -18.36 10.64
N PRO A 134 19.54 -19.13 11.74
CA PRO A 134 18.76 -18.94 12.97
C PRO A 134 18.95 -17.59 13.66
N SER A 135 19.93 -16.78 13.24
CA SER A 135 20.22 -15.45 13.79
C SER A 135 19.20 -14.37 13.40
N LEU A 136 18.43 -14.52 12.30
CA LEU A 136 17.42 -13.52 11.91
C LEU A 136 16.10 -13.63 12.70
N CYS A 137 15.87 -14.78 13.35
CA CYS A 137 14.64 -15.10 14.09
C CYS A 137 14.87 -15.24 15.61
N GLN A 138 16.01 -14.75 16.12
CA GLN A 138 16.46 -14.97 17.50
C GLN A 138 15.49 -14.44 18.59
N ASP A 139 14.59 -13.51 18.25
CA ASP A 139 13.57 -12.96 19.17
C ASP A 139 12.19 -13.64 19.07
N ILE A 140 11.97 -14.56 18.12
CA ILE A 140 10.71 -15.30 17.99
C ILE A 140 10.84 -16.56 18.84
N ALA A 141 10.29 -16.51 20.05
CA ALA A 141 10.38 -17.54 21.07
C ALA A 141 10.17 -18.96 20.50
N SER A 142 11.18 -19.80 20.72
CA SER A 142 11.20 -21.24 20.53
C SER A 142 9.96 -21.92 21.12
N ASN A 143 8.92 -22.17 20.31
CA ASN A 143 8.15 -23.43 20.43
C ASN A 143 7.26 -23.81 19.24
N GLN A 144 7.18 -23.02 18.17
CA GLN A 144 6.57 -23.45 16.91
C GLN A 144 7.04 -22.52 15.79
N THR A 145 8.03 -22.94 15.01
CA THR A 145 8.41 -22.21 13.80
C THR A 145 7.33 -22.46 12.74
N VAL A 146 6.25 -21.68 12.80
CA VAL A 146 5.20 -21.69 11.78
C VAL A 146 5.84 -21.26 10.46
N LYS A 147 5.73 -22.12 9.44
CA LYS A 147 6.25 -21.79 8.11
C LYS A 147 5.43 -20.64 7.52
N CYS A 148 6.11 -19.69 6.87
CA CYS A 148 5.46 -18.48 6.36
C CYS A 148 4.40 -18.74 5.27
N ASP A 149 4.52 -19.82 4.50
CA ASP A 149 3.48 -20.27 3.57
C ASP A 149 2.16 -20.62 4.28
N VAL A 150 2.25 -21.30 5.43
CA VAL A 150 1.08 -21.63 6.26
C VAL A 150 0.55 -20.39 6.97
N ALA A 151 1.44 -19.54 7.49
CA ALA A 151 1.05 -18.30 8.16
C ALA A 151 0.32 -17.32 7.22
N ILE A 152 0.73 -17.23 5.95
CA ILE A 152 0.04 -16.41 4.94
C ILE A 152 -1.38 -16.94 4.70
N GLU A 153 -1.55 -18.23 4.49
CA GLU A 153 -2.88 -18.86 4.34
C GLU A 153 -3.77 -18.62 5.57
N GLU A 154 -3.20 -18.73 6.76
CA GLU A 154 -3.90 -18.49 8.02
C GLU A 154 -4.25 -17.00 8.20
N PHE A 155 -3.39 -16.09 7.75
CA PHE A 155 -3.67 -14.66 7.74
C PHE A 155 -4.86 -14.33 6.83
N PHE A 156 -4.88 -14.86 5.61
CA PHE A 156 -5.97 -14.61 4.68
C PHE A 156 -7.28 -15.33 5.05
N ASN A 157 -7.26 -16.45 5.77
CA ASN A 157 -8.49 -17.12 6.21
C ASN A 157 -9.02 -16.58 7.56
N SER A 158 -8.14 -16.34 8.53
CA SER A 158 -8.52 -15.98 9.91
C SER A 158 -8.44 -14.48 10.18
N LYS A 159 -7.55 -13.76 9.49
CA LYS A 159 -7.30 -12.32 9.68
C LYS A 159 -7.81 -11.45 8.53
N LEU A 160 -8.56 -12.01 7.58
CA LEU A 160 -9.22 -11.23 6.51
C LEU A 160 -10.06 -10.09 7.07
N PHE A 161 -10.68 -10.29 8.24
CA PHE A 161 -11.43 -9.25 8.94
C PHE A 161 -10.59 -8.00 9.25
N ILE A 162 -9.29 -8.16 9.55
CA ILE A 162 -8.37 -7.03 9.78
C ILE A 162 -8.20 -6.22 8.50
N VAL A 163 -7.94 -6.90 7.38
CA VAL A 163 -7.83 -6.25 6.06
C VAL A 163 -9.16 -5.57 5.69
N GLY A 164 -10.29 -6.21 6.00
CA GLY A 164 -11.62 -5.64 5.84
C GLY A 164 -11.83 -4.35 6.63
N TYR A 165 -11.45 -4.31 7.91
CA TYR A 165 -11.54 -3.08 8.73
C TYR A 165 -10.66 -1.96 8.17
N VAL A 166 -9.45 -2.28 7.70
CA VAL A 166 -8.57 -1.29 7.08
C VAL A 166 -9.22 -0.71 5.81
N GLY A 167 -9.76 -1.55 4.93
CA GLY A 167 -10.47 -1.11 3.72
C GLY A 167 -11.69 -0.25 4.03
N ILE A 168 -12.52 -0.64 5.01
CA ILE A 168 -13.66 0.17 5.46
C ILE A 168 -13.21 1.53 5.99
N GLY A 169 -12.09 1.57 6.72
CA GLY A 169 -11.49 2.82 7.21
C GLY A 169 -11.06 3.73 6.07
N ILE A 170 -10.36 3.18 5.08
CA ILE A 170 -9.90 3.93 3.89
C ILE A 170 -11.10 4.47 3.11
N ALA A 171 -12.10 3.62 2.84
CA ALA A 171 -13.37 4.01 2.22
C ALA A 171 -14.06 5.16 2.98
N GLY A 172 -14.13 5.07 4.32
CA GLY A 172 -14.70 6.12 5.16
C GLY A 172 -13.96 7.46 5.04
N VAL A 173 -12.63 7.45 5.07
CA VAL A 173 -11.81 8.66 4.90
C VAL A 173 -12.02 9.27 3.50
N MET A 174 -12.13 8.44 2.46
CA MET A 174 -12.42 8.93 1.10
C MET A 174 -13.80 9.58 0.99
N ILE A 175 -14.84 8.97 1.57
CA ILE A 175 -16.19 9.54 1.59
C ILE A 175 -16.20 10.89 2.30
N ILE A 176 -15.52 11.00 3.45
CA ILE A 176 -15.37 12.26 4.17
C ILE A 176 -14.66 13.30 3.29
N GLY A 177 -13.59 12.91 2.59
CA GLY A 177 -12.89 13.76 1.63
C GLY A 177 -13.78 14.26 0.50
N MET A 178 -14.62 13.39 -0.07
CA MET A 178 -15.59 13.73 -1.11
C MET A 178 -16.64 14.73 -0.61
N ILE A 179 -17.18 14.52 0.60
CA ILE A 179 -18.16 15.43 1.21
C ILE A 179 -17.54 16.81 1.43
N PHE A 180 -16.36 16.88 2.04
CA PHE A 180 -15.68 18.16 2.25
C PHE A 180 -15.37 18.87 0.94
N SER A 181 -14.94 18.12 -0.09
CA SER A 181 -14.71 18.67 -1.42
C SER A 181 -15.97 19.30 -2.00
N MET A 182 -17.13 18.63 -1.90
CA MET A 182 -18.40 19.16 -2.40
C MET A 182 -18.87 20.39 -1.63
N VAL A 183 -18.75 20.37 -0.29
CA VAL A 183 -19.12 21.52 0.55
C VAL A 183 -18.25 22.73 0.22
N LEU A 184 -16.93 22.56 0.11
CA LEU A 184 -16.00 23.63 -0.28
C LEU A 184 -16.25 24.12 -1.71
N CYS A 185 -16.52 23.21 -2.66
CA CYS A 185 -16.89 23.59 -4.02
C CYS A 185 -18.12 24.50 -4.01
N CYS A 186 -19.20 24.08 -3.34
CA CYS A 186 -20.44 24.83 -3.22
C CYS A 186 -20.24 26.18 -2.54
N ALA A 187 -19.46 26.24 -1.45
CA ALA A 187 -19.17 27.48 -0.74
C ALA A 187 -18.47 28.51 -1.64
N ILE A 188 -17.42 28.09 -2.36
CA ILE A 188 -16.67 28.95 -3.28
C ILE A 188 -17.54 29.38 -4.47
N ARG A 189 -18.38 28.48 -5.02
CA ARG A 189 -19.31 28.84 -6.09
C ARG A 189 -20.25 29.95 -5.61
N ASN A 190 -20.91 29.74 -4.47
CA ASN A 190 -21.82 30.73 -3.89
C ASN A 190 -21.12 32.07 -3.65
N SER A 191 -19.88 32.06 -3.15
CA SER A 191 -19.09 33.29 -2.96
C SER A 191 -18.76 34.01 -4.27
N ARG A 192 -18.67 33.31 -5.42
CA ARG A 192 -18.44 33.95 -6.72
C ARG A 192 -19.69 34.61 -7.29
N GLU A 193 -20.88 34.09 -6.99
CA GLU A 193 -22.14 34.61 -7.54
C GLU A 193 -22.65 35.88 -6.82
N VAL A 194 -22.12 36.16 -5.63
CA VAL A 194 -22.45 37.36 -4.84
C VAL A 194 -21.52 38.57 -5.10
N ILE A 195 -20.53 38.44 -5.98
CA ILE A 195 -19.55 39.49 -6.34
C ILE A 195 -19.79 39.91 -7.79
#